data_AF-A0A6M3JPZ3-F1
#
_entry.id   AF-A0A6M3JPZ3-F1
#
_cell.length_a   1.000
_cell.length_b   1.000
_cell.length_c   1.000
_cell.angle_alpha   90.00
_cell.angle_beta   90.00
_cell.angle_gamma   90.00
#
_symmetry.space_group_name_H-M   'P 1'
#
loop_
_entity.id
_entity.type
_entity.pdbx_description
1 polymer ?
#
loop_
_entity_poly.entity_id
_entity_poly.type
_entity_poly.pdbx_seq_one_letter_code
_entity_poly.pdbx_strand_id
1 'polypeptide(L)'
;MEFNRFTKSAIVKEFPFMGDLFSKFTPEEVFIKRIDEEFLQSIPTSYSWLGSMVSLSSGTQIYFILNDGTILSNCVVQSYEHGSNYAHSDTSTGEGETILHSIERHGVKETLAYIVARVYGIHTEDHSSYGCQFVIRKPGKGFSIPDLIVAAYKAAAERVAVESDL
;
A
#
# COMPACT_ATOMS: atom_id res chain seq x y z
N MET A 1 -14.30 -3.39 -16.05
CA MET A 1 -13.92 -2.67 -17.29
C MET A 1 -12.49 -3.11 -17.62
N GLU A 2 -12.17 -3.53 -18.85
CA GLU A 2 -10.83 -4.07 -19.13
C GLU A 2 -9.79 -2.95 -19.18
N PHE A 3 -8.72 -3.06 -18.39
CA PHE A 3 -7.65 -2.07 -18.35
C PHE A 3 -6.95 -1.96 -19.71
N ASN A 4 -6.86 -0.74 -20.22
CA ASN A 4 -6.39 -0.46 -21.56
C ASN A 4 -4.99 -1.06 -21.81
N ARG A 5 -4.89 -1.96 -22.80
CA ARG A 5 -3.65 -2.66 -23.16
C ARG A 5 -2.48 -1.75 -23.50
N PHE A 6 -2.74 -0.58 -24.09
CA PHE A 6 -1.69 0.38 -24.45
C PHE A 6 -1.14 1.07 -23.20
N THR A 7 -2.02 1.44 -22.27
CA THR A 7 -1.64 1.98 -20.97
C THR A 7 -0.84 0.94 -20.18
N LYS A 8 -1.27 -0.32 -20.18
CA LYS A 8 -0.54 -1.44 -19.57
C LYS A 8 0.87 -1.57 -20.13
N SER A 9 1.03 -1.61 -21.46
CA SER A 9 2.34 -1.71 -22.10
C SER A 9 3.24 -0.51 -21.82
N ALA A 10 2.69 0.71 -21.79
CA ALA A 10 3.45 1.91 -21.45
C ALA A 10 3.94 1.87 -19.99
N ILE A 11 3.10 1.43 -19.06
CA ILE A 11 3.47 1.27 -17.66
C ILE A 11 4.55 0.22 -17.48
N VAL A 12 4.43 -0.95 -18.11
CA VAL A 12 5.46 -2.01 -18.01
C VAL A 12 6.79 -1.56 -18.63
N LYS A 13 6.75 -0.75 -19.68
CA LYS A 13 7.97 -0.18 -20.27
C LYS A 13 8.68 0.79 -19.32
N GLU A 14 7.94 1.64 -18.62
CA GLU A 14 8.49 2.60 -17.65
C GLU A 14 8.84 1.95 -16.30
N PHE A 15 8.04 0.98 -15.87
CA PHE A 15 8.14 0.27 -14.59
C PHE A 15 8.10 -1.25 -14.83
N PRO A 16 9.23 -1.88 -15.21
CA PRO A 16 9.27 -3.29 -15.59
C PRO A 16 8.72 -4.26 -14.53
N PHE A 17 8.94 -3.97 -13.24
CA PHE A 17 8.41 -4.75 -12.11
C PHE A 17 6.88 -4.88 -12.11
N MET A 18 6.16 -3.96 -12.75
CA MET A 18 4.70 -4.04 -12.88
C MET A 18 4.27 -5.24 -13.74
N GLY A 19 5.13 -5.76 -14.61
CA GLY A 19 4.85 -6.98 -15.38
C GLY A 19 4.54 -8.18 -14.47
N ASP A 20 5.32 -8.35 -13.39
CA ASP A 20 5.15 -9.41 -12.41
C ASP A 20 3.90 -9.23 -11.54
N LEU A 21 3.53 -7.98 -11.26
CA LEU A 21 2.29 -7.69 -10.53
C LEU A 21 1.06 -7.89 -11.43
N PHE A 22 1.15 -7.50 -12.71
CA PHE A 22 0.07 -7.67 -13.68
C PHE A 22 -0.13 -9.10 -14.18
N SER A 23 0.82 -10.00 -13.93
CA SER A 23 0.63 -11.44 -14.18
C SER A 23 -0.17 -12.11 -13.06
N LYS A 24 -0.15 -11.53 -11.86
CA LYS A 24 -0.87 -12.02 -10.66
C LYS A 24 -2.22 -11.35 -10.46
N PHE A 25 -2.33 -10.09 -10.89
CA PHE A 25 -3.51 -9.27 -10.66
C PHE A 25 -3.92 -8.54 -11.93
N THR A 26 -5.23 -8.46 -12.16
CA THR A 26 -5.79 -7.63 -13.24
C THR A 26 -6.09 -6.24 -12.66
N PRO A 27 -5.26 -5.21 -12.96
CA PRO A 27 -5.57 -3.86 -12.53
C PRO A 27 -6.82 -3.35 -13.25
N GLU A 28 -7.57 -2.47 -12.62
CA GLU A 28 -8.55 -1.61 -13.28
C GLU A 28 -7.97 -0.23 -13.58
N GLU A 29 -7.14 0.27 -12.66
CA GLU A 29 -6.50 1.56 -12.77
C GLU A 29 -5.09 1.51 -12.17
N VAL A 30 -4.22 2.37 -12.70
CA VAL A 30 -2.86 2.53 -12.20
C VAL A 30 -2.56 4.02 -12.11
N PHE A 31 -2.18 4.46 -10.91
CA PHE A 31 -1.81 5.82 -10.61
C PHE A 31 -0.32 5.91 -10.31
N ILE A 32 0.28 7.05 -10.65
CA ILE A 32 1.65 7.38 -10.27
C ILE A 32 1.59 8.60 -9.37
N LYS A 33 2.04 8.47 -8.13
CA LYS A 33 2.05 9.55 -7.14
C LYS A 33 3.45 9.74 -6.57
N ARG A 34 3.71 10.92 -6.01
CA ARG A 34 4.95 11.16 -5.27
C ARG A 34 4.86 10.56 -3.88
N ILE A 35 6.01 10.22 -3.32
CA ILE A 35 6.14 9.91 -1.89
C ILE A 35 6.14 11.24 -1.15
N ASP A 36 5.28 11.33 -0.14
CA ASP A 36 5.14 12.44 0.79
C ASP A 36 5.18 11.90 2.23
N GLU A 37 5.29 12.82 3.19
CA GLU A 37 5.38 12.47 4.61
C GLU A 37 4.13 11.73 5.10
N GLU A 38 2.94 12.21 4.71
CA GLU A 38 1.66 11.61 5.08
C GLU A 38 1.59 10.15 4.63
N PHE A 39 1.99 9.84 3.39
CA PHE A 39 2.04 8.47 2.90
C PHE A 39 3.01 7.62 3.73
N LEU A 40 4.21 8.12 4.01
CA LEU A 40 5.23 7.41 4.79
C LEU A 40 4.75 7.09 6.22
N GLN A 41 3.97 7.98 6.83
CA GLN A 41 3.38 7.80 8.15
C GLN A 41 2.05 7.04 8.14
N SER A 42 1.47 6.77 6.98
CA SER A 42 0.18 6.10 6.88
C SER A 42 0.27 4.61 7.23
N ILE A 43 -0.81 4.10 7.82
CA ILE A 43 -1.00 2.68 8.14
C ILE A 43 -1.99 2.11 7.13
N PRO A 44 -1.58 1.17 6.26
CA PRO A 44 -2.49 0.49 5.36
C PRO A 44 -3.59 -0.25 6.14
N THR A 45 -4.80 -0.29 5.59
CA THR A 45 -5.95 -0.93 6.23
C THR A 45 -6.35 -2.22 5.53
N SER A 46 -7.00 -3.12 6.27
CA SER A 46 -7.66 -4.33 5.80
C SER A 46 -9.01 -4.45 6.50
N TYR A 47 -10.07 -4.61 5.73
CA TYR A 47 -11.42 -4.74 6.24
C TYR A 47 -12.06 -5.98 5.65
N SER A 48 -12.72 -6.77 6.49
CA SER A 48 -13.56 -7.86 6.02
C SER A 48 -14.78 -8.05 6.88
N TRP A 49 -15.94 -8.21 6.25
CA TRP A 49 -17.19 -8.47 6.95
C TRP A 49 -17.95 -9.59 6.28
N LEU A 50 -18.26 -10.65 7.02
CA LEU A 50 -18.94 -11.83 6.50
C LEU A 50 -20.43 -11.80 6.84
N GLY A 51 -21.29 -11.79 5.82
CA GLY A 51 -22.73 -11.98 5.93
C GLY A 51 -23.19 -13.27 5.24
N SER A 52 -24.48 -13.58 5.37
CA SER A 52 -25.11 -14.76 4.78
C SER A 52 -25.39 -14.67 3.27
N MET A 53 -25.37 -13.47 2.69
CA MET A 53 -25.55 -13.22 1.25
C MET A 53 -24.45 -12.37 0.64
N VAL A 54 -23.64 -11.73 1.48
CA VAL A 54 -22.61 -10.77 1.07
C VAL A 54 -21.43 -10.93 2.00
N SER A 55 -20.28 -11.25 1.44
CA SER A 55 -19.00 -10.90 2.05
C SER A 55 -18.60 -9.51 1.56
N LEU A 56 -17.90 -8.76 2.40
CA LEU A 56 -17.24 -7.52 2.02
C LEU A 56 -15.77 -7.70 2.36
N SER A 57 -14.89 -7.44 1.42
CA SER A 57 -13.45 -7.45 1.66
C SER A 57 -12.82 -6.27 0.93
N SER A 58 -12.01 -5.50 1.63
CA SER A 58 -11.21 -4.44 1.03
C SER A 58 -9.90 -4.26 1.78
N GLY A 59 -8.91 -3.68 1.14
CA GLY A 59 -7.67 -3.35 1.82
C GLY A 59 -6.59 -2.82 0.91
N THR A 60 -5.47 -2.47 1.52
CA THR A 60 -4.29 -1.95 0.84
C THR A 60 -3.06 -2.80 1.13
N GLN A 61 -2.57 -3.53 0.13
CA GLN A 61 -1.31 -4.27 0.20
C GLN A 61 -0.15 -3.40 -0.28
N ILE A 62 0.93 -3.36 0.49
CA ILE A 62 2.15 -2.61 0.15
C ILE A 62 3.25 -3.56 -0.34
N TYR A 63 3.86 -3.19 -1.45
CA TYR A 63 5.03 -3.82 -2.03
C TYR A 63 6.20 -2.85 -2.01
N PHE A 64 7.38 -3.36 -1.69
CA PHE A 64 8.64 -2.63 -1.82
C PHE A 64 9.39 -3.14 -3.05
N ILE A 65 9.80 -2.20 -3.90
CA ILE A 65 10.55 -2.49 -5.11
C ILE A 65 11.97 -2.00 -4.88
N LEU A 66 12.93 -2.91 -4.89
CA LEU A 66 14.33 -2.59 -4.68
C LEU A 66 15.01 -2.14 -5.99
N ASN A 67 16.16 -1.50 -5.87
CA ASN A 67 16.96 -0.97 -6.99
C ASN A 67 17.41 -2.06 -7.97
N ASP A 68 17.53 -3.30 -7.52
CA ASP A 68 17.87 -4.47 -8.35
C ASP A 68 16.64 -5.09 -9.04
N GLY A 69 15.44 -4.55 -8.80
CA GLY A 69 14.17 -5.06 -9.33
C GLY A 69 13.46 -6.08 -8.43
N THR A 70 14.04 -6.46 -7.29
CA THR A 70 13.41 -7.38 -6.34
C THR A 70 12.10 -6.80 -5.81
N ILE A 71 11.05 -7.62 -5.77
CA ILE A 71 9.72 -7.25 -5.26
C ILE A 71 9.50 -7.94 -3.91
N LEU A 72 9.50 -7.18 -2.84
CA LEU A 72 9.04 -7.64 -1.54
C LEU A 72 7.53 -7.43 -1.45
N SER A 73 6.79 -8.46 -1.07
CA SER A 73 5.32 -8.46 -1.03
C SER A 73 4.80 -8.42 0.41
N ASN A 74 3.63 -7.81 0.62
CA ASN A 74 2.99 -7.68 1.93
C ASN A 74 3.95 -7.15 3.00
N CYS A 75 4.67 -6.09 2.65
CA CYS A 75 5.77 -5.61 3.49
C CYS A 75 5.27 -4.99 4.79
N VAL A 76 4.09 -4.35 4.77
CA VAL A 76 3.54 -3.57 5.86
C VAL A 76 2.41 -4.34 6.54
N VAL A 77 2.49 -4.51 7.86
CA VAL A 77 1.38 -5.04 8.66
C VAL A 77 0.21 -4.07 8.62
N GLN A 78 -0.93 -4.52 8.11
CA GLN A 78 -2.12 -3.69 7.97
C GLN A 78 -2.82 -3.54 9.32
N SER A 79 -3.38 -2.37 9.57
CA SER A 79 -4.45 -2.26 10.57
C SER A 79 -5.66 -3.00 10.05
N TYR A 80 -6.40 -3.68 10.92
CA TYR A 80 -7.53 -4.46 10.46
C TYR A 80 -8.74 -4.42 11.38
N GLU A 81 -9.90 -4.57 10.75
CA GLU A 81 -11.19 -4.81 11.39
C GLU A 81 -11.90 -5.91 10.62
N HIS A 82 -12.05 -7.06 11.26
CA HIS A 82 -12.66 -8.25 10.69
C HIS A 82 -13.85 -8.66 11.54
N GLY A 83 -15.00 -8.90 10.91
CA GLY A 83 -16.23 -9.25 11.62
C GLY A 83 -17.19 -10.10 10.81
N SER A 84 -18.31 -10.46 11.44
CA SER A 84 -19.36 -11.22 10.79
C SER A 84 -20.74 -10.96 11.40
N ASN A 85 -21.77 -11.18 10.59
CA ASN A 85 -23.18 -11.16 11.00
C ASN A 85 -23.66 -12.51 11.56
N TYR A 86 -22.83 -13.56 11.53
CA TYR A 86 -23.22 -14.86 12.09
C TYR A 86 -23.26 -14.81 13.62
N ALA A 87 -24.26 -15.47 14.21
CA ALA A 87 -24.36 -15.57 15.65
C ALA A 87 -23.08 -16.20 16.24
N HIS A 88 -22.60 -15.65 17.36
CA HIS A 88 -21.37 -16.09 18.05
C HIS A 88 -20.06 -15.84 17.27
N SER A 89 -20.06 -14.94 16.31
CA SER A 89 -18.80 -14.45 15.71
C SER A 89 -18.26 -13.26 16.51
N ASP A 90 -16.97 -13.32 16.83
CA ASP A 90 -16.27 -12.21 17.47
C ASP A 90 -15.70 -11.27 16.40
N THR A 91 -15.80 -9.97 16.65
CA THR A 91 -15.07 -8.96 15.88
C THR A 91 -13.61 -8.99 16.33
N SER A 92 -12.69 -9.09 15.37
CA SER A 92 -11.26 -9.01 15.59
C SER A 92 -10.74 -7.70 15.04
N THR A 93 -9.96 -6.99 15.86
CA THR A 93 -9.26 -5.77 15.45
C THR A 93 -7.77 -5.91 15.74
N GLY A 94 -6.96 -5.25 14.95
CA GLY A 94 -5.53 -5.19 15.20
C GLY A 94 -4.91 -3.91 14.67
N GLU A 95 -3.92 -3.44 15.41
CA GLU A 95 -3.11 -2.31 14.99
C GLU A 95 -2.15 -2.75 13.89
N GLY A 96 -1.94 -1.84 12.93
CA GLY A 96 -0.96 -2.00 11.87
C GLY A 96 0.34 -1.30 12.21
N GLU A 97 1.25 -1.28 11.23
CA GLU A 97 2.46 -0.47 11.29
C GLU A 97 2.46 0.59 10.18
N THR A 98 3.19 1.68 10.40
CA THR A 98 3.39 2.69 9.36
C THR A 98 4.29 2.16 8.26
N ILE A 99 4.21 2.75 7.07
CA ILE A 99 5.15 2.43 5.99
C ILE A 99 6.61 2.67 6.42
N LEU A 100 6.89 3.72 7.18
CA LEU A 100 8.23 3.99 7.74
C LEU A 100 8.73 2.86 8.64
N HIS A 101 7.93 2.42 9.61
CA HIS A 101 8.32 1.32 10.50
C HIS A 101 8.61 0.04 9.72
N SER A 102 7.80 -0.25 8.70
CA SER A 102 8.04 -1.40 7.82
C SER A 102 9.37 -1.27 7.06
N ILE A 103 9.69 -0.09 6.51
CA ILE A 103 10.96 0.14 5.80
C ILE A 103 12.17 -0.12 6.71
N GLU A 104 12.11 0.34 7.96
CA GLU A 104 13.14 0.07 8.97
C GLU A 104 13.22 -1.40 9.32
N ARG A 105 12.09 -2.05 9.60
CA ARG A 105 12.00 -3.47 9.96
C ARG A 105 12.58 -4.38 8.87
N HIS A 106 12.37 -4.05 7.61
CA HIS A 106 12.94 -4.80 6.48
C HIS A 106 14.38 -4.39 6.15
N GLY A 107 14.88 -3.28 6.68
CA GLY A 107 16.25 -2.82 6.43
C GLY A 107 16.50 -2.39 4.97
N VAL A 108 15.46 -1.94 4.26
CA VAL A 108 15.52 -1.68 2.80
C VAL A 108 15.71 -0.22 2.43
N LYS A 109 15.86 0.68 3.42
CA LYS A 109 15.93 2.13 3.20
C LYS A 109 16.83 2.52 2.01
N GLU A 110 18.06 2.04 2.01
CA GLU A 110 19.08 2.43 1.01
C GLU A 110 18.92 1.73 -0.35
N THR A 111 18.13 0.65 -0.42
CA THR A 111 17.91 -0.13 -1.64
C THR A 111 16.53 0.08 -2.25
N LEU A 112 15.65 0.85 -1.60
CA LEU A 112 14.27 1.05 -2.03
C LEU A 112 14.17 2.04 -3.20
N ALA A 113 13.65 1.56 -4.33
CA ALA A 113 13.45 2.33 -5.56
C ALA A 113 12.03 2.91 -5.65
N TYR A 114 11.03 2.07 -5.34
CA TYR A 114 9.60 2.41 -5.41
C TYR A 114 8.82 1.72 -4.29
N ILE A 115 7.69 2.31 -3.95
CA ILE A 115 6.67 1.68 -3.09
C ILE A 115 5.40 1.53 -3.94
N VAL A 116 4.80 0.36 -3.96
CA VAL A 116 3.56 0.13 -4.70
C VAL A 116 2.46 -0.22 -3.72
N ALA A 117 1.37 0.55 -3.75
CA ALA A 117 0.16 0.21 -3.02
C ALA A 117 -0.84 -0.45 -3.98
N ARG A 118 -1.29 -1.66 -3.66
CA ARG A 118 -2.41 -2.33 -4.31
C ARG A 118 -3.63 -2.17 -3.43
N VAL A 119 -4.59 -1.37 -3.89
CA VAL A 119 -5.90 -1.23 -3.25
C VAL A 119 -6.83 -2.26 -3.90
N TYR A 120 -7.51 -3.05 -3.09
CA TYR A 120 -8.52 -4.00 -3.53
C TYR A 120 -9.84 -3.76 -2.81
N GLY A 121 -10.95 -3.94 -3.51
CA GLY A 121 -12.31 -3.64 -3.04
C GLY A 121 -13.34 -4.72 -3.36
N ILE A 122 -14.50 -4.51 -2.75
CA ILE A 122 -15.70 -5.35 -2.57
C ILE A 122 -15.80 -6.61 -3.43
N HIS A 123 -15.75 -7.75 -2.76
CA HIS A 123 -16.16 -9.05 -3.29
C HIS A 123 -17.50 -9.44 -2.65
N THR A 124 -18.65 -9.25 -3.33
CA THR A 124 -19.90 -9.88 -2.87
C THR A 124 -20.10 -11.22 -3.61
N GLU A 125 -20.73 -12.21 -2.96
CA GLU A 125 -20.92 -13.55 -3.56
C GLU A 125 -21.69 -13.52 -4.89
N ASP A 126 -22.57 -12.54 -5.09
CA ASP A 126 -23.41 -12.39 -6.29
C ASP A 126 -23.02 -11.21 -7.21
N HIS A 127 -22.18 -10.28 -6.74
CA HIS A 127 -21.66 -9.15 -7.51
C HIS A 127 -20.19 -8.87 -7.14
N SER A 128 -19.27 -9.23 -8.04
CA SER A 128 -17.87 -8.81 -7.93
C SER A 128 -17.73 -7.40 -8.50
N SER A 129 -17.69 -6.38 -7.63
CA SER A 129 -17.13 -5.09 -8.02
C SER A 129 -15.62 -5.18 -7.86
N TYR A 130 -14.97 -5.74 -8.89
CA TYR A 130 -13.52 -5.70 -9.02
C TYR A 130 -13.08 -4.24 -8.85
N GLY A 131 -12.21 -3.98 -7.89
CA GLY A 131 -11.61 -2.67 -7.70
C GLY A 131 -10.16 -2.88 -7.36
N CYS A 132 -9.37 -3.41 -8.31
CA CYS A 132 -7.93 -3.61 -8.12
C CYS A 132 -7.19 -2.41 -8.70
N GLN A 133 -6.78 -1.47 -7.85
CA GLN A 133 -6.02 -0.31 -8.24
C GLN A 133 -4.57 -0.44 -7.79
N PHE A 134 -3.64 0.02 -8.62
CA PHE A 134 -2.24 0.17 -8.21
C PHE A 134 -1.87 1.64 -8.11
N VAL A 135 -1.13 2.00 -7.06
CA VAL A 135 -0.53 3.32 -6.90
C VAL A 135 0.98 3.14 -6.79
N ILE A 136 1.70 3.50 -7.85
CA ILE A 136 3.15 3.52 -7.88
C ILE A 136 3.62 4.81 -7.23
N ARG A 137 4.31 4.70 -6.10
CA ARG A 137 4.87 5.82 -5.34
C ARG A 137 6.36 5.92 -5.64
N LYS A 138 6.77 7.08 -6.15
CA LYS A 138 8.16 7.39 -6.49
C LYS A 138 8.62 8.69 -5.84
N PRO A 139 9.92 8.86 -5.55
CA PRO A 139 10.41 10.12 -4.99
C PRO A 139 10.23 11.29 -5.98
N GLY A 140 10.29 12.52 -5.47
CA GLY A 140 10.31 13.74 -6.30
C GLY A 140 11.55 13.81 -7.20
N LYS A 141 11.54 14.70 -8.20
CA LYS A 141 12.74 14.91 -9.03
C LYS A 141 13.87 15.46 -8.14
N GLY A 142 15.04 14.83 -8.17
CA GLY A 142 16.20 15.26 -7.38
C GLY A 142 16.21 14.78 -5.94
N PHE A 143 15.26 13.93 -5.53
CA PHE A 143 15.21 13.30 -4.22
C PHE A 143 15.27 11.79 -4.35
N SER A 144 15.85 11.13 -3.35
CA SER A 144 15.76 9.69 -3.15
C SER A 144 14.76 9.36 -2.04
N ILE A 145 14.32 8.10 -1.96
CA ILE A 145 13.47 7.65 -0.84
C ILE A 145 14.19 7.80 0.52
N PRO A 146 15.50 7.46 0.66
CA PRO A 146 16.28 7.79 1.84
C PRO A 146 16.19 9.25 2.30
N ASP A 147 16.28 10.20 1.36
CA ASP A 147 16.19 11.64 1.68
C ASP A 147 14.83 12.00 2.28
N LEU A 148 13.76 11.44 1.70
CA LEU A 148 12.40 11.66 2.16
C LEU A 148 12.15 11.05 3.55
N ILE A 149 12.75 9.89 3.82
CA ILE A 149 12.69 9.25 5.14
C ILE A 149 13.40 10.10 6.19
N VAL A 150 14.60 10.59 5.89
CA VAL A 150 15.34 11.49 6.80
C VAL A 150 14.54 12.76 7.07
N ALA A 151 13.92 13.34 6.04
CA ALA A 151 13.06 14.50 6.20
C ALA A 151 11.84 14.20 7.08
N ALA A 152 11.20 13.05 6.90
CA ALA A 152 10.06 12.63 7.73
C ALA A 152 10.43 12.44 9.20
N TYR A 153 11.59 11.82 9.50
CA TYR A 153 12.09 11.71 10.88
C TYR A 153 12.36 13.08 11.50
N LYS A 154 13.00 13.98 10.74
CA LYS A 154 13.28 15.33 11.22
C LYS A 154 11.99 16.09 11.55
N ALA A 155 11.00 16.04 10.66
CA ALA A 155 9.70 16.67 10.88
C ALA A 155 8.97 16.10 12.10
N ALA A 156 9.01 14.78 12.30
CA ALA A 156 8.44 14.14 13.48
C ALA A 156 9.14 14.59 14.78
N ALA A 157 10.47 14.66 14.79
CA ALA A 157 11.24 15.13 15.94
C ALA A 157 10.97 16.60 16.27
N GLU A 158 10.83 17.46 15.25
CA GLU A 158 10.48 18.87 15.43
C GLU A 158 9.09 19.05 16.05
N ARG A 159 8.09 18.23 15.67
CA ARG A 159 6.77 18.25 16.31
C ARG A 159 6.83 17.91 17.79
N VAL A 160 7.56 16.84 18.15
CA VAL A 160 7.72 16.44 19.56
C VAL A 160 8.41 17.53 20.37
N ALA A 161 9.43 18.19 19.82
CA ALA A 161 10.11 19.29 20.50
C ALA A 161 9.15 20.46 20.79
N VAL A 162 8.34 20.87 19.80
CA VAL A 162 7.34 21.94 19.98
C VAL A 162 6.30 21.57 21.04
N GLU A 163 5.87 20.31 21.10
CA GLU A 163 4.91 19.84 22.11
C GLU A 163 5.53 19.67 23.51
N SER A 164 6.85 19.44 23.60
CA SER A 164 7.57 19.24 24.86
C SER A 164 8.07 20.54 25.51
N ASP A 165 8.16 21.63 24.74
CA ASP A 165 8.51 22.98 25.21
C ASP A 165 7.26 23.78 25.69
N LEU A 166 6.12 23.10 25.89
CA LEU A 166 4.87 23.60 26.52
C LEU A 166 4.73 23.10 27.96
#